data_AF-X1RE50-F1
#
_entry.id   AF-X1RE50-F1
#
_cell.length_a   1.000
_cell.length_b   1.000
_cell.length_c   1.000
_cell.angle_alpha   90.00
_cell.angle_beta   90.00
_cell.angle_gamma   90.00
#
_symmetry.space_group_name_H-M   'P 1'
#
loop_
_entity.id
_entity.type
_entity.pdbx_description
1 polymer ?
#
loop_
_entity_poly.entity_id
_entity_poly.type
_entity_poly.pdbx_seq_one_letter_code
_entity_poly.pdbx_strand_id
1 'polypeptide(L)' 'MLDINGLKLTNDAFGHQVGDLLLEKAAKVLKMECRADEIVARIGGDEFVLLLPKTDEKEANQIIERINVAINSKGTFIKP' A
#
# COMPACT_ATOMS: atom_id res chain seq x y z
N MET A 1 -6.96 6.83 0.26
CA MET A 1 -6.14 6.71 -0.97
C MET A 1 -4.73 6.63 -0.46
N LEU A 2 -3.96 5.63 -0.86
CA LEU A 2 -2.73 5.31 -0.15
C LEU A 2 -1.53 5.93 -0.85
N ASP A 3 -0.64 6.50 -0.05
CA ASP A 3 0.63 7.10 -0.52
C ASP A 3 1.82 6.44 0.20
N ILE A 4 2.77 5.91 -0.58
CA ILE A 4 3.99 5.31 -0.05
C ILE A 4 5.00 6.40 0.31
N ASN A 5 5.31 6.52 1.59
CA ASN A 5 6.28 7.51 2.03
C ASN A 5 7.71 7.09 1.65
N GLY A 6 8.49 8.06 1.18
CA GLY A 6 9.93 7.90 1.04
C GLY A 6 10.37 7.20 -0.24
N LEU A 7 9.49 7.02 -1.24
CA LEU A 7 9.90 6.48 -2.53
C LEU A 7 11.00 7.32 -3.18
N LYS A 8 10.81 8.65 -3.25
CA LYS A 8 11.83 9.57 -3.79
C LYS A 8 13.13 9.50 -3.01
N LEU A 9 13.07 9.53 -1.67
CA LEU A 9 14.25 9.43 -0.82
C LEU A 9 15.00 8.11 -1.06
N THR A 10 14.26 7.01 -1.21
CA THR A 10 14.83 5.68 -1.48
C THR A 10 15.49 5.64 -2.87
N ASN A 11 14.84 6.21 -3.88
CA ASN A 11 15.42 6.32 -5.23
C ASN A 11 16.71 7.15 -5.22
N ASP A 12 16.70 8.29 -4.53
CA ASP A 12 17.84 9.20 -4.47
C ASP A 12 19.03 8.59 -3.69
N ALA A 13 18.75 7.84 -2.62
CA ALA A 13 19.78 7.26 -1.75
C ALA A 13 20.32 5.90 -2.23
N PHE A 14 19.46 5.06 -2.83
CA PHE A 14 19.77 3.65 -3.12
C PHE A 14 19.52 3.26 -4.58
N GLY A 15 19.03 4.19 -5.40
CA GLY A 15 18.72 3.97 -6.81
C GLY A 15 17.32 3.40 -7.05
N HIS A 16 16.85 3.56 -8.29
CA HIS A 16 15.49 3.19 -8.71
C HIS A 16 15.17 1.71 -8.52
N GLN A 17 16.15 0.81 -8.65
CA GLN A 17 15.92 -0.63 -8.42
C GLN A 17 15.45 -0.90 -6.98
N VAL A 18 15.96 -0.17 -6.00
CA VAL A 18 15.54 -0.32 -4.60
C VAL A 18 14.17 0.32 -4.36
N GLY A 19 13.87 1.42 -5.04
CA GLY A 19 12.51 1.98 -5.05
C GLY A 19 11.48 1.03 -5.67
N ASP A 20 11.82 0.33 -6.74
CA ASP A 20 10.95 -0.68 -7.34
C ASP A 20 10.67 -1.82 -6.35
N LEU A 21 11.68 -2.28 -5.59
CA LEU A 21 11.49 -3.27 -4.53
C LEU A 21 10.59 -2.75 -3.39
N LEU A 22 10.64 -1.45 -3.06
CA LEU A 22 9.75 -0.83 -2.09
C LEU A 22 8.29 -0.85 -2.60
N LEU A 23 8.08 -0.49 -3.86
CA LEU A 23 6.78 -0.51 -4.51
C LEU A 23 6.20 -1.93 -4.59
N GLU A 24 7.01 -2.91 -4.96
CA GLU A 24 6.61 -4.32 -5.00
C GLU A 24 6.21 -4.84 -3.63
N LYS A 25 6.98 -4.50 -2.58
CA LYS A 25 6.65 -4.87 -1.20
C LYS A 25 5.32 -4.26 -0.75
N ALA A 26 5.12 -2.97 -1.01
CA ALA A 26 3.86 -2.30 -0.70
C ALA A 26 2.68 -2.96 -1.42
N ALA A 27 2.79 -3.17 -2.74
CA ALA A 27 1.75 -3.83 -3.53
C ALA A 27 1.44 -5.26 -3.01
N LYS A 28 2.46 -6.01 -2.60
CA LYS A 28 2.30 -7.35 -2.02
C LYS A 28 1.56 -7.30 -0.68
N VAL A 29 1.90 -6.35 0.19
CA VAL A 29 1.19 -6.18 1.47
C VAL A 29 -0.27 -5.84 1.22
N LEU A 30 -0.55 -4.85 0.36
CA LEU A 30 -1.93 -4.48 0.02
C LEU A 30 -2.72 -5.66 -0.54
N LYS A 31 -2.13 -6.45 -1.45
CA LYS A 31 -2.80 -7.65 -1.99
C LYS A 31 -3.05 -8.74 -0.95
N MET A 32 -2.15 -8.95 0.01
CA MET A 32 -2.34 -9.95 1.07
C MET A 32 -3.46 -9.55 2.04
N GLU A 33 -3.66 -8.25 2.24
CA GLU A 33 -4.71 -7.73 3.13
C GLU A 33 -6.05 -7.52 2.42
N CYS A 34 -6.13 -7.72 1.10
CA CYS A 34 -7.36 -7.62 0.32
C CYS A 34 -8.03 -8.99 0.07
N ARG A 35 -9.36 -8.98 -0.03
CA ARG A 35 -10.16 -10.13 -0.47
C ARG A 35 -10.04 -10.31 -2.00
N ALA A 36 -10.45 -11.47 -2.50
CA ALA A 36 -10.32 -11.83 -3.92
C ALA A 36 -11.14 -10.95 -4.87
N ASP A 37 -12.24 -10.35 -4.39
CA ASP A 37 -13.11 -9.45 -5.15
C ASP A 37 -12.77 -7.96 -4.96
N GLU A 38 -11.74 -7.65 -4.17
CA GLU A 38 -11.22 -6.31 -3.97
C GLU A 38 -10.08 -6.02 -4.96
N ILE A 39 -9.95 -4.77 -5.40
CA ILE A 39 -8.99 -4.38 -6.42
C ILE A 39 -7.97 -3.43 -5.81
N VAL A 40 -6.69 -3.76 -5.94
CA VAL A 40 -5.57 -2.87 -5.64
C VAL A 40 -5.01 -2.34 -6.96
N ALA A 41 -5.01 -1.01 -7.14
CA ALA A 41 -4.49 -0.34 -8.33
C ALA A 41 -3.41 0.66 -7.94
N ARG A 42 -2.33 0.72 -8.73
CA ARG A 42 -1.35 1.82 -8.67
C ARG A 42 -1.78 2.88 -9.69
N ILE A 43 -2.00 4.10 -9.23
CA ILE A 43 -2.50 5.20 -10.07
C ILE A 43 -1.43 6.25 -10.39
N GLY A 44 -0.33 6.25 -9.63
CA GLY A 44 0.77 7.21 -9.76
C GLY A 44 2.12 6.59 -9.42
N GLY A 45 3.09 7.45 -9.11
CA GLY A 45 4.44 7.04 -8.72
C GLY A 45 4.44 6.18 -7.46
N ASP A 46 4.00 6.74 -6.35
CA ASP A 46 3.86 6.15 -5.02
C ASP A 46 2.40 5.96 -4.59
N GLU A 47 1.45 6.31 -5.46
CA GLU A 47 0.02 6.35 -5.14
C GLU A 47 -0.72 5.06 -5.52
N PHE A 48 -1.50 4.55 -4.56
CA PHE A 48 -2.33 3.35 -4.66
C PHE A 48 -3.78 3.62 -4.27
N VAL A 49 -4.71 2.91 -4.92
CA VAL A 49 -6.14 2.94 -4.62
C VAL A 49 -6.63 1.51 -4.40
N LEU A 50 -7.48 1.36 -3.38
CA LEU A 50 -8.24 0.14 -3.14
C LEU A 50 -9.70 0.38 -3.52
N LEU A 51 -10.25 -0.48 -4.36
CA LEU A 51 -11.69 -0.59 -4.59
C LEU A 51 -12.20 -1.76 -3.77
N LEU A 52 -13.17 -1.48 -2.90
CA LEU A 52 -13.75 -2.44 -1.95
C LEU A 52 -15.23 -2.63 -2.27
N PRO A 53 -15.60 -3.46 -3.28
CA PRO A 53 -16.99 -3.76 -3.55
C PRO A 53 -17.68 -4.37 -2.33
N LYS A 54 -18.97 -4.13 -2.16
CA LYS A 54 -19.80 -4.73 -1.09
C LYS A 54 -19.22 -4.53 0.32
N THR A 55 -18.47 -3.45 0.51
CA THR A 55 -17.80 -3.15 1.77
C THR A 55 -18.39 -1.85 2.30
N ASP A 56 -18.88 -1.87 3.54
CA ASP A 56 -19.38 -0.67 4.20
C ASP A 56 -18.25 0.15 4.85
N GLU A 57 -18.58 1.32 5.39
CA GLU A 57 -17.59 2.21 6.02
C GLU A 57 -16.87 1.55 7.21
N LYS A 58 -17.57 0.73 7.99
CA LYS A 58 -16.99 0.08 9.17
C LYS A 58 -16.00 -1.01 8.75
N GLU A 59 -16.36 -1.82 7.77
CA GLU A 59 -15.47 -2.83 7.20
C GLU A 59 -14.26 -2.18 6.50
N ALA A 60 -14.48 -1.08 5.77
CA ALA A 60 -13.40 -0.33 5.14
C ALA A 60 -12.39 0.19 6.18
N ASN A 61 -12.87 0.72 7.30
CA ASN A 61 -12.01 1.17 8.40
C ASN A 61 -11.20 0.02 9.02
N GLN A 62 -11.79 -1.17 9.17
CA GLN A 62 -11.08 -2.36 9.65
C GLN A 62 -9.99 -2.82 8.66
N ILE A 63 -10.27 -2.75 7.36
CA ILE A 63 -9.28 -3.07 6.31
C ILE A 63 -8.11 -2.08 6.37
N ILE A 64 -8.40 -0.78 6.50
CA ILE A 64 -7.37 0.27 6.64
C ILE A 64 -6.51 0.01 7.88
N GLU A 65 -7.11 -0.32 9.02
CA GLU A 65 -6.38 -0.61 10.24
C GLU A 65 -5.48 -1.84 10.09
N ARG A 66 -5.99 -2.92 9.48
CA ARG A 66 -5.21 -4.13 9.19
C ARG A 66 -4.03 -3.83 8.27
N ILE A 67 -4.25 -3.06 7.21
CA ILE A 67 -3.20 -2.62 6.27
C ILE A 67 -2.12 -1.82 7.03
N ASN A 68 -2.51 -0.86 7.88
CA ASN A 68 -1.57 -0.07 8.68
C ASN A 68 -0.73 -0.95 9.61
N VAL A 69 -1.33 -1.93 10.27
CA VAL A 69 -0.60 -2.89 11.14
C VAL A 69 0.36 -3.77 10.32
N ALA A 70 -0.08 -4.29 9.17
CA ALA A 70 0.73 -5.12 8.30
C ALA A 70 1.95 -4.38 7.73
N ILE A 71 1.78 -3.09 7.44
CA ILE A 71 2.80 -2.19 6.90
C ILE A 71 3.83 -1.81 7.98
N ASN A 72 3.35 -1.39 9.16
CA ASN A 72 4.22 -1.02 10.27
C ASN A 72 5.01 -2.20 10.83
N SER A 73 4.40 -3.39 10.91
CA SER A 73 5.11 -4.61 11.35
C SER A 73 6.15 -5.12 10.34
N LYS A 74 6.04 -4.73 9.06
CA LYS A 74 6.96 -5.12 7.98
C LYS A 74 7.90 -3.99 7.54
N GLY A 75 7.97 -2.88 8.30
CA GLY A 75 8.90 -1.78 8.07
C GLY A 75 8.64 -0.95 6.80
N THR A 76 7.40 -0.94 6.32
CA THR A 76 6.96 -0.07 5.22
C THR A 76 6.18 1.11 5.84
N PHE A 77 6.23 2.32 5.28
CA PHE A 77 5.48 3.47 5.81
C PHE A 77 4.53 4.02 4.74
N ILE A 78 3.21 3.85 4.92
CA ILE A 78 2.17 4.34 3.98
C ILE A 78 1.20 5.23 4.76
N LYS A 79 0.77 6.36 4.20
CA LYS A 79 -0.31 7.19 4.78
C LYS A 79 -1.67 6.80 4.17
N PRO A 80 -2.76 6.77 4.98
CA PRO A 80 -4.12 6.50 4.50
C PRO A 80 -4.74 7.64 3.66
#